data_AF-A0A7G6T2W6-F1
#
_entry.id   AF-A0A7G6T2W6-F1
#
_cell.length_a   1.000
_cell.length_b   1.000
_cell.length_c   1.000
_cell.angle_alpha   90.00
_cell.angle_beta   90.00
_cell.angle_gamma   90.00
#
_symmetry.space_group_name_H-M   'P 1'
#
loop_
_entity.id
_entity.type
_entity.pdbx_description
1 polymer ?
#
loop_
_entity_poly.entity_id
_entity_poly.type
_entity_poly.pdbx_seq_one_letter_code
_entity_poly.pdbx_strand_id
1 'polypeptide(L)'
;MNFEWGPTVKCFDPKSPPITLSGVPAGTKTLAFKMVDTDAPDFKHGGGTVVFGGQKTLPYGAFSYRGPCPPRPHMYEISVKALDGSGKTIATAKARRRFP
;
A
#
# COMPACT_ATOMS: atom_id res chain seq x y z
N MET A 1 -3.60 -2.72 9.31
CA MET A 1 -3.74 -1.83 8.13
C MET A 1 -4.99 -2.25 7.36
N ASN A 2 -5.77 -1.29 6.87
CA ASN A 2 -6.86 -1.51 5.91
C ASN A 2 -6.77 -0.48 4.79
N PHE A 3 -7.37 -0.75 3.63
CA PHE A 3 -7.51 0.24 2.55
C PHE A 3 -8.81 0.02 1.79
N GLU A 4 -9.27 1.07 1.13
CA GLU A 4 -10.36 1.05 0.14
C GLU A 4 -9.87 1.78 -1.11
N TRP A 5 -10.38 1.45 -2.29
CA TRP A 5 -9.93 2.09 -3.53
C TRP A 5 -10.22 3.59 -3.58
N GLY A 6 -11.28 4.04 -2.92
CA GLY A 6 -11.64 5.47 -2.89
C GLY A 6 -11.71 6.04 -4.31
N PRO A 7 -10.98 7.13 -4.62
CA PRO A 7 -11.00 7.77 -5.93
C PRO A 7 -10.06 7.10 -6.96
N THR A 8 -9.48 5.93 -6.66
CA THR A 8 -8.57 5.24 -7.59
C THR A 8 -9.28 4.98 -8.92
N VAL A 9 -8.69 5.48 -10.01
CA VAL A 9 -9.22 5.26 -11.35
C VAL A 9 -8.58 4.04 -12.02
N LYS A 10 -9.33 3.41 -12.93
CA LYS A 10 -8.82 2.28 -13.69
C LYS A 10 -7.69 2.73 -14.61
N CYS A 11 -6.68 1.88 -14.70
CA CYS A 11 -5.52 1.99 -15.56
C CYS A 11 -4.45 2.99 -15.12
N PHE A 12 -3.51 2.45 -14.34
CA PHE A 12 -2.22 3.04 -13.97
C PHE A 12 -2.32 4.40 -13.29
N ASP A 13 -3.41 4.67 -12.58
CA ASP A 13 -3.46 5.76 -11.61
C ASP A 13 -2.22 5.70 -10.71
N PRO A 14 -1.38 6.74 -10.69
CA PRO A 14 -0.12 6.69 -9.97
C PRO A 14 -0.30 6.92 -8.46
N LYS A 15 -1.51 7.27 -8.01
CA LYS A 15 -1.77 7.66 -6.61
C LYS A 15 -2.22 6.44 -5.80
N SER A 16 -1.52 6.15 -4.71
CA SER A 16 -1.91 5.08 -3.78
C SER A 16 -3.34 5.30 -3.24
N PRO A 17 -4.12 4.25 -2.95
CA PRO A 17 -5.43 4.40 -2.32
C PRO A 17 -5.30 5.01 -0.90
N PRO A 18 -6.39 5.58 -0.35
CA PRO A 18 -6.46 5.90 1.08
C PRO A 18 -6.23 4.65 1.94
N ILE A 19 -5.40 4.78 2.99
CA ILE A 19 -5.04 3.67 3.89
C ILE A 19 -5.32 4.07 5.33
N THR A 20 -5.89 3.16 6.11
CA THR A 20 -6.01 3.27 7.57
C THR A 20 -4.96 2.40 8.25
N LEU A 21 -4.26 3.00 9.21
CA LEU A 21 -3.20 2.39 10.00
C LEU A 21 -3.71 2.08 11.41
N SER A 22 -3.31 0.93 11.93
CA SER A 22 -3.63 0.48 13.28
C SER A 22 -2.50 -0.41 13.78
N GLY A 23 -2.24 -0.37 15.10
CA GLY A 23 -1.22 -1.21 15.73
C GLY A 23 0.20 -1.01 15.19
N VAL A 24 0.56 0.20 14.78
CA VAL A 24 1.92 0.49 14.30
C VAL A 24 2.89 0.42 15.49
N PRO A 25 3.94 -0.44 15.46
CA PRO A 25 4.84 -0.61 16.59
C PRO A 25 5.59 0.67 16.96
N ALA A 26 5.87 0.82 18.26
CA ALA A 26 6.79 1.84 18.74
C ALA A 26 8.17 1.71 18.06
N GLY A 27 8.82 2.84 17.79
CA GLY A 27 10.09 2.87 17.07
C GLY A 27 9.98 2.89 15.54
N THR A 28 8.78 2.71 14.97
CA THR A 28 8.56 2.88 13.52
C THR A 28 8.89 4.31 13.09
N LYS A 29 9.70 4.46 12.04
CA LYS A 29 10.06 5.73 11.40
C LYS A 29 9.62 5.81 9.95
N THR A 30 9.53 4.67 9.27
CA THR A 30 9.14 4.62 7.86
C THR A 30 8.19 3.44 7.64
N LEU A 31 7.19 3.64 6.79
CA LEU A 31 6.32 2.60 6.28
C LEU A 31 6.67 2.36 4.81
N ALA A 32 7.07 1.13 4.46
CA ALA A 32 7.39 0.75 3.10
C ALA A 32 6.28 -0.12 2.51
N PHE A 33 5.61 0.40 1.49
CA PHE A 33 4.48 -0.23 0.85
C PHE A 33 4.86 -0.94 -0.44
N LYS A 34 4.14 -2.03 -0.74
CA LYS A 34 4.22 -2.73 -2.03
C LYS A 34 2.85 -3.28 -2.39
N MET A 35 2.48 -3.17 -3.66
CA MET A 35 1.29 -3.80 -4.23
C MET A 35 1.69 -5.01 -5.09
N VAL A 36 0.86 -6.05 -5.02
CA VAL A 36 0.90 -7.22 -5.91
C VAL A 36 -0.52 -7.49 -6.40
N ASP A 37 -0.66 -7.80 -7.69
CA ASP A 37 -1.85 -8.42 -8.26
C ASP A 37 -1.73 -9.93 -8.07
N THR A 38 -2.62 -10.55 -7.30
CA THR A 38 -2.52 -12.00 -7.05
C THR A 38 -2.99 -12.84 -8.23
N ASP A 39 -3.72 -12.26 -9.18
CA ASP A 39 -4.13 -12.88 -10.44
C ASP A 39 -3.09 -12.66 -11.56
N ALA A 40 -2.20 -11.67 -11.42
CA ALA A 40 -1.10 -11.37 -12.34
C ALA A 40 0.22 -11.02 -11.60
N PRO A 41 0.83 -11.98 -10.88
CA PRO A 41 1.93 -11.72 -9.93
C PRO A 41 3.22 -11.19 -10.56
N ASP A 42 3.40 -11.40 -11.87
CA ASP A 42 4.58 -10.93 -12.59
C ASP A 42 4.53 -9.42 -12.89
N PHE A 43 3.33 -8.83 -12.91
CA PHE A 43 3.16 -7.42 -13.14
C PHE A 43 3.68 -6.60 -11.95
N LYS A 44 4.65 -5.72 -12.21
CA LYS A 44 5.30 -4.91 -11.17
C LYS A 44 4.49 -3.64 -10.91
N HIS A 45 3.57 -3.72 -9.95
CA HIS A 45 2.82 -2.55 -9.45
C HIS A 45 3.70 -1.59 -8.64
N GLY A 46 4.78 -2.07 -8.03
CA GLY A 46 5.67 -1.25 -7.21
C GLY A 46 5.04 -0.85 -5.87
N GLY A 47 5.30 0.38 -5.44
CA GLY A 47 4.94 0.94 -4.15
C GLY A 47 5.92 2.04 -3.76
N GLY A 48 5.80 2.56 -2.54
CA GLY A 48 6.67 3.62 -2.06
C GLY A 48 6.78 3.64 -0.54
N THR A 49 7.59 4.57 -0.04
CA THR A 49 7.79 4.77 1.39
C THR A 49 7.11 6.03 1.88
N VAL A 50 6.66 6.01 3.13
CA VAL A 50 6.05 7.16 3.81
C VAL A 50 6.69 7.31 5.18
N VAL A 51 7.05 8.54 5.55
CA VAL A 51 7.54 8.84 6.91
C VAL A 51 6.41 8.65 7.91
N PHE A 52 6.69 7.96 9.01
CA PHE A 52 5.72 7.72 10.07
C PHE A 52 5.91 8.72 11.20
N GLY A 53 4.99 9.66 11.31
CA GLY A 53 4.88 10.65 12.39
C GLY A 53 3.75 10.33 13.39
N GLY A 54 3.23 9.11 13.40
CA GLY A 54 2.10 8.72 14.27
C GLY A 54 0.72 8.89 13.62
N GLN A 55 0.65 9.22 12.33
CA GLN A 55 -0.62 9.35 11.62
C GLN A 55 -1.43 8.03 11.64
N LYS A 56 -2.75 8.13 11.78
CA LYS A 56 -3.68 6.99 11.75
C LYS A 56 -4.18 6.68 10.34
N THR A 57 -4.02 7.60 9.40
CA THR A 57 -4.47 7.46 8.02
C THR A 57 -3.40 8.00 7.08
N LEU A 58 -3.39 7.47 5.86
CA LEU A 58 -2.65 7.99 4.72
C LEU A 58 -3.66 8.42 3.66
N PRO A 59 -3.55 9.65 3.13
CA PRO A 59 -4.46 10.12 2.11
C PRO A 59 -4.23 9.39 0.79
N TYR A 60 -5.19 9.54 -0.13
CA TYR A 60 -4.99 9.17 -1.52
C TYR A 60 -3.76 9.89 -2.10
N GLY A 61 -2.89 9.13 -2.77
CA GLY A 61 -1.62 9.63 -3.31
C GLY A 61 -0.51 9.81 -2.27
N ALA A 62 -0.60 9.19 -1.09
CA ALA A 62 0.47 9.23 -0.09
C ALA A 62 1.80 8.63 -0.59
N PHE A 63 1.76 7.72 -1.57
CA PHE A 63 2.94 7.26 -2.30
C PHE A 63 2.58 6.94 -3.76
N SER A 64 3.60 6.86 -4.60
CA SER A 64 3.45 6.48 -6.00
C SER A 64 3.57 4.98 -6.21
N TYR A 65 2.78 4.46 -7.14
CA TYR A 65 2.83 3.09 -7.63
C TYR A 65 2.31 3.06 -9.06
N ARG A 66 2.23 1.89 -9.67
CA ARG A 66 1.52 1.68 -10.93
C ARG A 66 0.17 1.05 -10.60
N GLY A 67 -0.91 1.83 -10.61
CA GLY A 67 -2.25 1.37 -10.20
C GLY A 67 -2.86 0.25 -11.06
N PRO A 68 -3.96 -0.36 -10.59
CA PRO A 68 -4.58 -1.50 -11.24
C PRO A 68 -5.13 -1.16 -12.64
N CYS A 69 -4.87 -2.03 -13.62
CA CYS A 69 -5.41 -1.94 -14.98
C CYS A 69 -5.86 -3.34 -15.47
N PRO A 70 -6.73 -4.05 -14.75
CA PRO A 70 -6.99 -5.44 -15.11
C PRO A 70 -8.04 -5.54 -16.23
N PRO A 71 -7.95 -6.58 -17.08
CA PRO A 71 -8.93 -6.84 -18.14
C PRO A 71 -10.28 -7.35 -17.59
N ARG A 72 -10.26 -7.98 -16.41
CA ARG A 72 -11.42 -8.46 -15.62
C ARG A 72 -11.16 -8.15 -14.15
N PRO A 73 -12.13 -8.24 -13.23
CA PRO A 73 -11.85 -7.99 -11.80
C PRO A 73 -10.75 -8.92 -11.27
N HIS A 74 -9.69 -8.32 -10.73
CA HIS A 74 -8.54 -9.01 -10.11
C HIS A 74 -8.49 -8.71 -8.60
N MET A 75 -7.81 -9.56 -7.85
CA MET A 75 -7.53 -9.37 -6.44
C MET A 75 -6.14 -8.78 -6.24
N TYR A 76 -6.06 -7.70 -5.47
CA TYR A 76 -4.82 -7.00 -5.18
C TYR A 76 -4.49 -7.07 -3.70
N GLU A 77 -3.21 -7.29 -3.41
CA GLU A 77 -2.64 -7.26 -2.06
C GLU A 77 -1.73 -6.04 -1.91
N ILE A 78 -2.05 -5.16 -0.96
CA ILE A 78 -1.13 -4.13 -0.48
C ILE A 78 -0.48 -4.66 0.80
N SER A 79 0.84 -4.67 0.81
CA SER A 79 1.67 -5.01 1.95
C SER A 79 2.40 -3.77 2.45
N VAL A 80 2.61 -3.70 3.77
CA VAL A 80 3.40 -2.65 4.42
C VAL A 80 4.41 -3.28 5.36
N LYS A 81 5.64 -2.79 5.33
CA LYS A 81 6.68 -3.03 6.33
C LYS A 81 6.84 -1.79 7.20
N ALA A 82 6.78 -1.95 8.51
CA ALA A 82 7.17 -0.92 9.46
C ALA A 82 8.68 -1.03 9.68
N LEU A 83 9.40 0.06 9.40
CA LEU A 83 10.85 0.14 9.50
C LEU A 83 11.24 1.06 10.67
N ASP A 84 12.24 0.65 11.44
CA ASP A 84 12.84 1.51 12.48
C ASP A 84 13.83 2.54 11.89
N GLY A 85 14.48 3.32 12.75
CA GLY A 85 15.44 4.36 12.33
C GLY A 85 16.71 3.83 11.65
N SER A 86 16.99 2.53 11.75
CA SER A 86 18.10 1.88 11.03
C SER A 86 17.68 1.29 9.67
N GLY A 87 16.37 1.34 9.35
CA GLY A 87 15.79 0.71 8.17
C GLY A 87 15.43 -0.77 8.38
N LYS A 88 15.60 -1.32 9.58
CA LYS A 88 15.23 -2.69 9.90
C LYS A 88 13.71 -2.83 9.96
N THR A 89 13.18 -3.89 9.34
CA THR A 89 11.77 -4.24 9.45
C THR A 89 11.45 -4.76 10.86
N ILE A 90 10.52 -4.10 11.54
CA ILE A 90 10.07 -4.45 12.90
C ILE A 90 8.63 -4.98 12.94
N ALA A 91 7.85 -4.79 11.87
CA ALA A 91 6.57 -5.46 11.68
C ALA A 91 6.16 -5.45 10.21
N THR A 92 5.20 -6.31 9.86
CA THR A 92 4.58 -6.33 8.53
C THR A 92 3.06 -6.49 8.65
N ALA A 93 2.33 -5.86 7.75
CA ALA A 93 0.89 -6.09 7.60
C ALA A 93 0.50 -6.16 6.12
N LYS A 94 -0.65 -6.76 5.83
CA LYS A 94 -1.19 -6.92 4.49
C LYS A 94 -2.70 -6.73 4.51
N ALA A 95 -3.25 -6.26 3.41
CA ALA A 95 -4.69 -6.23 3.16
C ALA A 95 -4.95 -6.54 1.69
N ARG A 96 -6.13 -7.09 1.40
CA ARG A 96 -6.55 -7.45 0.03
C ARG A 96 -7.86 -6.80 -0.35
N ARG A 97 -7.98 -6.37 -1.61
CA ARG A 97 -9.20 -5.85 -2.22
C ARG A 97 -9.28 -6.21 -3.69
N ARG A 98 -10.49 -6.48 -4.18
CA ARG A 98 -10.77 -6.71 -5.60
C ARG A 98 -10.93 -5.37 -6.35
N PHE A 99 -10.48 -5.28 -7.60
CA PHE A 99 -10.62 -4.09 -8.47
C PHE A 99 -10.84 -4.47 -9.96
N PRO A 100 -11.61 -3.67 -10.75
CA PRO A 100 -12.54 -2.69 -10.24
C PRO A 100 -13.59 -3.37 -9.36
#